data_AF-A0A3A4NVB8-F1
#
_entry.id   AF-A0A3A4NVB8-F1
#
_cell.length_a   1.000
_cell.length_b   1.000
_cell.length_c   1.000
_cell.angle_alpha   90.00
_cell.angle_beta   90.00
_cell.angle_gamma   90.00
#
_symmetry.space_group_name_H-M   'P 1'
#
loop_
_entity.id
_entity.type
_entity.pdbx_description
1 polymer ?
#
loop_
_entity_poly.entity_id
_entity_poly.type
_entity_poly.pdbx_seq_one_letter_code
_entity_poly.pdbx_strand_id
1 'polypeptide(L)'
;MKQKTQFTVFIAIGILMLGISPFTYSDPHAIREYVVNKITGTPPVMNGVYSETEWAGSEWTTGFYGLNNQSSNGSNQGNLIGLNYRWRALWDDNYLYFLYEAEMYDLPINGIAGNQIINPVENDDDTHSYSIGIGTNLEIFFEPNWQAGDGFNSDPPAFTNAGGNGVNDGYHVVWFPLDADPGYTENNEGVRNASHPTGPPFFSTSGAYNTTYLGGDWNPTFDPAEAAAQGALPMIAGALLHKTGAGYFSGEVYARPILEIAIPFSQLNPAWGIAERGNEGETNLTLVKDANGKYVKSGNEWLVNVCGYTDNYTAARGLTLVTWNNVIGGPFASYPRGKLIFTGETAVQEWMVMD
;
A
#
# COMPACT_ATOMS: atom_id res chain seq x y z
N MET A 1 -67.16 -43.77 12.85
CA MET A 1 -66.00 -43.87 13.76
C MET A 1 -64.90 -44.67 13.05
N LYS A 2 -63.91 -43.97 12.48
CA LYS A 2 -62.52 -44.40 12.20
C LYS A 2 -61.88 -43.36 11.27
N GLN A 3 -61.11 -42.48 11.91
CA GLN A 3 -60.15 -41.54 11.33
C GLN A 3 -59.19 -42.29 10.38
N LYS A 4 -58.96 -41.75 9.19
CA LYS A 4 -57.77 -42.05 8.38
C LYS A 4 -57.01 -40.75 8.16
N THR A 5 -56.02 -40.56 9.01
CA THR A 5 -55.00 -39.51 8.95
C THR A 5 -54.16 -39.74 7.69
N GLN A 6 -54.22 -38.82 6.72
CA GLN A 6 -53.25 -38.78 5.62
C GLN A 6 -52.03 -37.97 6.10
N PHE A 7 -50.90 -38.65 6.24
CA PHE A 7 -49.60 -38.03 6.44
C PHE A 7 -49.08 -37.54 5.08
N THR A 8 -49.02 -36.22 4.90
CA THR A 8 -48.26 -35.60 3.81
C THR A 8 -46.78 -35.65 4.19
N VAL A 9 -46.01 -36.50 3.50
CA VAL A 9 -44.54 -36.49 3.56
C VAL A 9 -44.06 -35.34 2.67
N PHE A 10 -43.53 -34.27 3.28
CA PHE A 10 -42.73 -33.28 2.57
C PHE A 10 -41.33 -33.85 2.34
N ILE A 11 -41.01 -34.21 1.10
CA ILE A 11 -39.62 -34.42 0.68
C ILE A 11 -39.04 -33.03 0.43
N ALA A 12 -38.29 -32.51 1.40
CA ALA A 12 -37.44 -31.35 1.18
C ALA A 12 -36.22 -31.79 0.36
N ILE A 13 -36.22 -31.49 -0.93
CA ILE A 13 -35.03 -31.55 -1.76
C ILE A 13 -34.13 -30.40 -1.31
N GLY A 14 -33.21 -30.69 -0.39
CA GLY A 14 -32.10 -29.80 -0.07
C GLY A 14 -31.17 -29.75 -1.27
N ILE A 15 -31.34 -28.72 -2.12
CA ILE A 15 -30.32 -28.35 -3.09
C ILE A 15 -29.14 -27.80 -2.28
N LEU A 16 -28.15 -28.66 -2.05
CA LEU A 16 -26.83 -28.27 -1.61
C LEU A 16 -26.20 -27.48 -2.78
N MET A 17 -26.41 -26.17 -2.81
CA MET A 17 -25.60 -25.28 -3.63
C MET A 17 -24.21 -25.25 -3.00
N LEU A 18 -23.32 -26.12 -3.50
CA LEU A 18 -21.89 -25.88 -3.41
C LEU A 18 -21.64 -24.55 -4.13
N GLY A 19 -21.42 -23.50 -3.34
CA GLY A 19 -21.04 -22.19 -3.82
C GLY A 19 -19.69 -22.28 -4.50
N ILE A 20 -19.70 -22.61 -5.78
CA ILE A 20 -18.64 -22.18 -6.69
C ILE A 20 -18.91 -20.68 -6.82
N SER A 21 -18.17 -19.86 -6.07
CA SER A 21 -18.15 -18.43 -6.31
C SER A 21 -17.85 -18.25 -7.79
N PRO A 22 -18.74 -17.64 -8.60
CA PRO A 22 -18.34 -17.23 -9.93
C PRO A 22 -17.16 -16.29 -9.71
N PHE A 23 -16.02 -16.59 -10.33
CA PHE A 23 -14.94 -15.63 -10.48
C PHE A 23 -15.55 -14.42 -11.19
N THR A 24 -16.00 -13.44 -10.41
CA THR A 24 -16.48 -12.17 -10.90
C THR A 24 -15.26 -11.44 -11.40
N TYR A 25 -15.12 -11.36 -12.72
CA TYR A 25 -14.28 -10.35 -13.36
C TYR A 25 -14.66 -9.00 -12.75
N SER A 26 -13.78 -8.43 -11.94
CA SER A 26 -14.00 -7.11 -11.38
C SER A 26 -13.98 -6.12 -12.53
N ASP A 27 -14.90 -5.16 -12.53
CA ASP A 27 -14.81 -4.05 -13.48
C ASP A 27 -13.46 -3.38 -13.23
N PRO A 28 -12.54 -3.46 -14.20
CA PRO A 28 -11.19 -2.95 -14.02
C PRO A 28 -11.15 -1.40 -14.02
N HIS A 29 -12.32 -0.76 -14.04
CA HIS A 29 -12.52 0.68 -13.86
C HIS A 29 -13.14 1.06 -12.51
N ALA A 30 -13.50 0.08 -11.66
CA ALA A 30 -14.08 0.38 -10.36
C ALA A 30 -13.06 1.04 -9.45
N ILE A 31 -13.31 2.30 -9.08
CA ILE A 31 -12.56 3.01 -8.03
C ILE A 31 -12.98 2.41 -6.70
N ARG A 32 -12.03 1.82 -5.99
CA ARG A 32 -12.23 1.40 -4.60
C ARG A 32 -12.04 2.58 -3.67
N GLU A 33 -12.90 2.65 -2.66
CA GLU A 33 -12.85 3.68 -1.63
C GLU A 33 -12.45 3.05 -0.29
N TYR A 34 -11.66 3.78 0.49
CA TYR A 34 -11.25 3.42 1.83
C TYR A 34 -11.51 4.60 2.77
N VAL A 35 -12.23 4.35 3.86
CA VAL A 35 -12.53 5.36 4.88
C VAL A 35 -11.36 5.44 5.86
N VAL A 36 -10.73 6.62 5.94
CA VAL A 36 -9.64 6.88 6.89
C VAL A 36 -10.22 7.63 8.09
N ASN A 37 -10.43 6.91 9.20
CA ASN A 37 -11.00 7.48 10.40
C ASN A 37 -9.99 8.28 11.21
N LYS A 38 -10.48 9.37 11.83
CA LYS A 38 -9.65 10.17 12.73
C LYS A 38 -9.47 9.44 14.06
N ILE A 39 -8.22 9.36 14.52
CA ILE A 39 -7.85 8.78 15.81
C ILE A 39 -8.43 9.64 16.94
N THR A 40 -9.16 9.01 17.86
CA THR A 40 -9.72 9.67 19.07
C THR A 40 -8.94 9.36 20.35
N GLY A 41 -7.91 8.51 20.26
CA GLY A 41 -7.13 8.00 21.40
C GLY A 41 -5.63 8.13 21.18
N THR A 42 -4.86 7.21 21.75
CA THR A 42 -3.42 7.13 21.53
C THR A 42 -3.16 6.68 20.08
N PRO A 43 -2.33 7.40 19.31
CA PRO A 43 -1.93 6.96 17.98
C PRO A 43 -1.18 5.61 18.01
N PRO A 44 -1.23 4.84 16.92
CA PRO A 44 -0.42 3.63 16.78
C PRO A 44 1.09 3.90 16.91
N VAL A 45 1.81 2.94 17.47
CA VAL A 45 3.27 2.94 17.62
C VAL A 45 3.87 2.22 16.42
N MET A 46 4.62 2.94 15.59
CA MET A 46 5.28 2.34 14.43
C MET A 46 6.47 1.49 14.89
N ASN A 47 6.29 0.17 15.01
CA ASN A 47 7.37 -0.74 15.43
C ASN A 47 7.36 -2.08 14.67
N GLY A 48 6.46 -2.25 13.71
CA GLY A 48 6.30 -3.48 12.94
C GLY A 48 5.50 -4.56 13.67
N VAL A 49 4.98 -4.29 14.87
CA VAL A 49 4.09 -5.15 15.65
C VAL A 49 2.81 -4.39 15.96
N TYR A 50 1.73 -4.74 15.27
CA TYR A 50 0.44 -4.13 15.54
C TYR A 50 -0.41 -4.95 16.51
N SER A 51 -1.37 -4.28 17.16
CA SER A 51 -2.52 -4.93 17.77
C SER A 51 -3.85 -4.38 17.23
N GLU A 52 -4.91 -5.17 17.31
CA GLU A 52 -6.26 -4.70 16.90
C GLU A 52 -6.77 -3.55 17.78
N THR A 53 -6.36 -3.50 19.05
CA THR A 53 -6.71 -2.39 19.96
C THR A 53 -6.05 -1.09 19.55
N GLU A 54 -4.77 -1.15 19.16
CA GLU A 54 -3.98 0.00 18.74
C GLU A 54 -4.49 0.61 17.44
N TRP A 55 -4.89 -0.24 16.50
CA TRP A 55 -5.43 0.17 15.20
C TRP A 55 -6.96 0.20 15.17
N ALA A 56 -7.60 0.24 16.36
CA ALA A 56 -9.05 0.30 16.47
C ALA A 56 -9.60 1.51 15.71
N GLY A 57 -10.70 1.30 14.98
CA GLY A 57 -11.29 2.32 14.11
C GLY A 57 -10.72 2.32 12.68
N SER A 58 -9.88 1.35 12.30
CA SER A 58 -9.54 1.07 10.91
C SER A 58 -9.96 -0.34 10.51
N GLU A 59 -10.27 -0.53 9.23
CA GLU A 59 -10.69 -1.82 8.69
C GLU A 59 -9.61 -2.38 7.76
N TRP A 60 -9.40 -3.70 7.80
CA TRP A 60 -8.52 -4.32 6.83
C TRP A 60 -9.17 -4.30 5.43
N THR A 61 -8.42 -3.81 4.44
CA THR A 61 -8.80 -4.02 3.05
C THR A 61 -8.79 -5.50 2.70
N THR A 62 -9.58 -5.90 1.71
CA THR A 62 -9.55 -7.25 1.15
C THR A 62 -9.38 -7.23 -0.36
N GLY A 63 -8.95 -8.38 -0.91
CA GLY A 63 -9.04 -8.68 -2.34
C GLY A 63 -8.10 -7.87 -3.21
N PHE A 64 -6.79 -8.10 -3.10
CA PHE A 64 -5.83 -7.62 -4.09
C PHE A 64 -6.04 -8.32 -5.44
N TYR A 65 -5.67 -7.63 -6.51
CA TYR A 65 -5.68 -8.15 -7.87
C TYR A 65 -4.27 -8.41 -8.37
N GLY A 66 -4.10 -9.39 -9.25
CA GLY A 66 -2.92 -9.44 -10.10
C GLY A 66 -2.96 -8.26 -11.05
N LEU A 67 -1.88 -7.47 -11.09
CA LEU A 67 -1.81 -6.30 -11.94
C LEU A 67 -2.10 -6.68 -13.39
N ASN A 68 -2.96 -5.92 -14.06
CA ASN A 68 -3.34 -6.18 -15.43
C ASN A 68 -2.28 -5.65 -16.41
N ASN A 69 -1.06 -6.20 -16.33
CA ASN A 69 0.05 -5.90 -17.22
C ASN A 69 0.81 -7.18 -17.61
N GLN A 70 1.75 -7.05 -18.56
CA GLN A 70 2.48 -8.18 -19.13
C GLN A 70 3.41 -8.91 -18.15
N SER A 71 3.70 -8.33 -16.98
CA SER A 71 4.56 -8.97 -15.98
C SER A 71 3.84 -10.12 -15.27
N SER A 72 2.51 -10.02 -15.11
CA SER A 72 1.68 -11.14 -14.64
C SER A 72 1.17 -11.95 -15.83
N ASN A 73 1.04 -13.28 -15.67
CA ASN A 73 0.48 -14.13 -16.72
C ASN A 73 -1.01 -13.81 -16.96
N GLY A 74 -1.52 -14.14 -18.16
CA GLY A 74 -2.90 -13.81 -18.53
C GLY A 74 -3.99 -14.39 -17.61
N SER A 75 -3.70 -15.48 -16.89
CA SER A 75 -4.64 -16.05 -15.91
C SER A 75 -4.70 -15.26 -14.59
N ASN A 76 -3.73 -14.39 -14.30
CA ASN A 76 -3.68 -13.61 -13.07
C ASN A 76 -4.02 -12.12 -13.29
N GLN A 77 -3.88 -11.62 -14.52
CA GLN A 77 -4.18 -10.23 -14.87
C GLN A 77 -5.63 -9.86 -14.55
N GLY A 78 -5.81 -8.86 -13.67
CA GLY A 78 -7.11 -8.35 -13.25
C GLY A 78 -7.92 -9.29 -12.35
N ASN A 79 -7.36 -10.43 -11.95
CA ASN A 79 -8.05 -11.41 -11.11
C ASN A 79 -7.69 -11.24 -9.64
N LEU A 80 -8.67 -11.48 -8.76
CA LEU A 80 -8.43 -11.53 -7.32
C LEU A 80 -7.40 -12.62 -7.01
N ILE A 81 -6.40 -12.28 -6.21
CA ILE A 81 -5.36 -13.21 -5.79
C ILE A 81 -5.75 -13.90 -4.49
N GLY A 82 -5.25 -15.12 -4.28
CA GLY A 82 -5.46 -15.88 -3.05
C GLY A 82 -4.48 -15.56 -1.92
N LEU A 83 -3.59 -14.58 -2.11
CA LEU A 83 -2.60 -14.17 -1.11
C LEU A 83 -3.18 -13.14 -0.17
N ASN A 84 -2.87 -13.22 1.13
CA ASN A 84 -3.28 -12.20 2.09
C ASN A 84 -2.36 -10.97 2.01
N TYR A 85 -2.63 -10.14 1.00
CA TYR A 85 -2.17 -8.75 0.94
C TYR A 85 -3.30 -7.87 1.46
N ARG A 86 -2.99 -7.05 2.47
CA ARG A 86 -3.99 -6.21 3.11
C ARG A 86 -3.33 -5.00 3.75
N TRP A 87 -4.03 -3.89 3.72
CA TRP A 87 -3.61 -2.69 4.40
C TRP A 87 -4.79 -2.06 5.13
N ARG A 88 -4.48 -1.11 6.01
CA ARG A 88 -5.45 -0.23 6.67
C ARG A 88 -4.79 1.10 7.00
N ALA A 89 -5.60 2.10 7.23
CA ALA A 89 -5.13 3.45 7.52
C ALA A 89 -5.98 4.17 8.56
N LEU A 90 -5.34 5.10 9.26
CA LEU A 90 -5.90 6.03 10.25
C LEU A 90 -5.28 7.42 10.03
N TRP A 91 -5.87 8.47 10.61
CA TRP A 91 -5.24 9.80 10.60
C TRP A 91 -5.45 10.57 11.89
N ASP A 92 -4.60 11.57 12.16
CA ASP A 92 -4.82 12.58 13.20
C ASP A 92 -4.57 13.99 12.64
N ASP A 93 -4.49 15.03 13.47
CA ASP A 93 -4.29 16.40 12.96
C ASP A 93 -2.91 16.62 12.29
N ASN A 94 -1.97 15.68 12.41
CA ASN A 94 -0.58 15.81 12.03
C ASN A 94 -0.10 14.73 11.06
N TYR A 95 -0.66 13.53 11.11
CA TYR A 95 -0.17 12.35 10.42
C TYR A 95 -1.27 11.57 9.70
N LEU A 96 -0.89 10.96 8.59
CA LEU A 96 -1.57 9.81 8.00
C LEU A 96 -0.79 8.54 8.38
N TYR A 97 -1.49 7.55 8.92
CA TYR A 97 -0.94 6.28 9.35
C TYR A 97 -1.33 5.18 8.37
N PHE A 98 -0.38 4.38 7.92
CA PHE A 98 -0.62 3.15 7.18
C PHE A 98 -0.06 1.94 7.92
N LEU A 99 -0.80 0.84 7.83
CA LEU A 99 -0.33 -0.49 8.14
C LEU A 99 -0.51 -1.36 6.89
N TYR A 100 0.56 -2.02 6.46
CA TYR A 100 0.56 -2.94 5.32
C TYR A 100 1.15 -4.28 5.74
N GLU A 101 0.37 -5.35 5.53
CA GLU A 101 0.78 -6.74 5.71
C GLU A 101 0.66 -7.49 4.38
N ALA A 102 1.64 -8.36 4.11
CA ALA A 102 1.62 -9.26 2.97
C ALA A 102 2.05 -10.67 3.37
N GLU A 103 1.50 -11.70 2.72
CA GLU A 103 2.01 -13.06 2.81
C GLU A 103 3.08 -13.30 1.75
N MET A 104 4.23 -13.85 2.18
CA MET A 104 5.33 -14.19 1.29
C MET A 104 5.74 -15.65 1.50
N TYR A 105 5.91 -16.36 0.38
CA TYR A 105 6.39 -17.76 0.37
C TYR A 105 7.91 -17.86 0.29
N ASP A 106 8.56 -16.74 -0.04
CA ASP A 106 9.98 -16.60 -0.20
C ASP A 106 10.38 -15.17 0.15
N LEU A 107 11.60 -14.96 0.64
CA LEU A 107 12.14 -13.63 0.85
C LEU A 107 13.52 -13.53 0.21
N PRO A 108 13.83 -12.47 -0.56
CA PRO A 108 15.20 -12.24 -0.99
C PRO A 108 16.13 -12.18 0.23
N ILE A 109 17.28 -12.84 0.13
CA ILE A 109 18.28 -12.88 1.19
C ILE A 109 19.24 -11.70 1.01
N ASN A 110 19.51 -10.98 2.09
CA ASN A 110 20.43 -9.84 2.09
C ASN A 110 21.82 -10.27 1.60
N GLY A 111 22.37 -9.56 0.60
CA GLY A 111 23.64 -9.92 -0.05
C GLY A 111 23.54 -11.02 -1.11
N ILE A 112 22.34 -11.49 -1.46
CA ILE A 112 22.14 -12.50 -2.51
C ILE A 112 21.11 -12.00 -3.54
N ALA A 113 21.53 -11.87 -4.80
CA ALA A 113 20.63 -11.61 -5.92
C ALA A 113 20.66 -12.80 -6.90
N GLY A 114 19.58 -13.58 -6.92
CA GLY A 114 19.52 -14.83 -7.68
C GLY A 114 20.56 -15.83 -7.19
N ASN A 115 21.54 -16.17 -8.05
CA ASN A 115 22.64 -17.09 -7.72
C ASN A 115 23.96 -16.37 -7.43
N GLN A 116 23.96 -15.04 -7.31
CA GLN A 116 25.15 -14.24 -7.12
C GLN A 116 25.20 -13.68 -5.70
N ILE A 117 26.37 -13.81 -5.07
CA ILE A 117 26.71 -13.02 -3.88
C ILE A 117 27.03 -11.61 -4.36
N ILE A 118 26.30 -10.65 -3.81
CA ILE A 118 26.47 -9.22 -4.05
C ILE A 118 26.78 -8.53 -2.73
N ASN A 119 27.11 -7.23 -2.78
CA ASN A 119 27.28 -6.47 -1.55
C ASN A 119 25.95 -6.51 -0.77
N PRO A 120 25.96 -6.95 0.49
CA PRO A 120 24.77 -6.89 1.33
C PRO A 120 24.40 -5.44 1.60
N VAL A 121 23.12 -5.23 1.90
CA VAL A 121 22.61 -4.04 2.57
C VAL A 121 23.20 -4.07 3.98
N GLU A 122 24.28 -3.33 4.20
CA GLU A 122 24.99 -3.28 5.48
C GLU A 122 24.36 -2.31 6.48
N ASN A 123 23.44 -1.48 6.02
CA ASN A 123 22.65 -0.56 6.83
C ASN A 123 21.36 -0.26 6.06
N ASP A 124 20.37 0.29 6.75
CA ASP A 124 19.20 0.88 6.12
C ASP A 124 19.60 1.88 4.99
N ASP A 125 20.72 2.59 5.11
CA ASP A 125 21.20 3.62 4.16
C ASP A 125 21.72 3.13 2.82
N ASP A 126 21.70 1.81 2.59
CA ASP A 126 22.31 1.28 1.39
C ASP A 126 21.36 1.35 0.17
N THR A 127 21.72 2.20 -0.80
CA THR A 127 21.15 2.23 -2.15
C THR A 127 21.11 0.86 -2.84
N HIS A 128 21.99 -0.07 -2.44
CA HIS A 128 21.98 -1.45 -2.93
C HIS A 128 20.69 -2.19 -2.56
N SER A 129 19.94 -1.79 -1.52
CA SER A 129 18.67 -2.42 -1.13
C SER A 129 17.64 -2.41 -2.26
N TYR A 130 17.61 -1.32 -3.01
CA TYR A 130 16.80 -1.22 -4.22
C TYR A 130 17.18 -2.33 -5.20
N SER A 131 18.48 -2.60 -5.38
CA SER A 131 19.03 -3.61 -6.31
C SER A 131 18.86 -5.06 -5.83
N ILE A 132 18.92 -5.32 -4.52
CA ILE A 132 18.72 -6.66 -3.93
C ILE A 132 17.23 -7.03 -3.95
N GLY A 133 16.37 -6.05 -3.65
CA GLY A 133 14.93 -6.22 -3.51
C GLY A 133 14.10 -6.01 -4.79
N ILE A 134 14.69 -5.71 -5.96
CA ILE A 134 13.93 -5.39 -7.20
C ILE A 134 12.81 -6.41 -7.51
N GLY A 135 12.98 -7.67 -7.10
CA GLY A 135 11.99 -8.73 -7.31
C GLY A 135 10.89 -8.84 -6.26
N THR A 136 10.97 -8.17 -5.11
CA THR A 136 10.00 -8.30 -4.01
C THR A 136 9.94 -7.02 -3.20
N ASN A 137 8.83 -6.29 -3.30
CA ASN A 137 8.65 -5.04 -2.59
C ASN A 137 7.17 -4.77 -2.27
N LEU A 138 6.96 -3.85 -1.33
CA LEU A 138 5.67 -3.34 -0.92
C LEU A 138 5.66 -1.83 -1.20
N GLU A 139 4.69 -1.37 -1.98
CA GLU A 139 4.63 0.00 -2.49
C GLU A 139 3.31 0.68 -2.12
N ILE A 140 3.38 1.95 -1.71
CA ILE A 140 2.24 2.83 -1.47
C ILE A 140 2.41 4.08 -2.33
N PHE A 141 1.43 4.32 -3.20
CA PHE A 141 1.30 5.53 -3.99
C PHE A 141 0.16 6.36 -3.42
N PHE A 142 0.35 7.67 -3.22
CA PHE A 142 -0.74 8.55 -2.83
C PHE A 142 -0.59 9.96 -3.38
N GLU A 143 -1.73 10.62 -3.60
CA GLU A 143 -1.82 11.98 -4.12
C GLU A 143 -2.77 12.77 -3.22
N PRO A 144 -2.26 13.75 -2.43
CA PRO A 144 -3.12 14.62 -1.67
C PRO A 144 -3.92 15.57 -2.58
N ASN A 145 -4.93 16.22 -1.99
CA ASN A 145 -5.72 17.28 -2.62
C ASN A 145 -6.28 16.97 -4.02
N TRP A 146 -6.53 15.70 -4.31
CA TRP A 146 -7.07 15.29 -5.60
C TRP A 146 -8.44 15.92 -5.85
N GLN A 147 -8.62 16.44 -7.07
CA GLN A 147 -9.91 16.87 -7.59
C GLN A 147 -10.24 16.10 -8.87
N ALA A 148 -11.53 15.97 -9.17
CA ALA A 148 -11.98 15.38 -10.42
C ALA A 148 -11.42 16.18 -11.62
N GLY A 149 -10.50 15.58 -12.38
CA GLY A 149 -9.82 16.21 -13.52
C GLY A 149 -8.33 16.47 -13.32
N ASP A 150 -7.80 16.25 -12.11
CA ASP A 150 -6.42 16.59 -11.72
C ASP A 150 -5.35 15.57 -12.13
N GLY A 151 -5.73 14.33 -12.41
CA GLY A 151 -4.79 13.33 -12.91
C GLY A 151 -4.38 13.61 -14.35
N PHE A 152 -3.46 12.81 -14.88
CA PHE A 152 -3.07 12.70 -16.29
C PHE A 152 -4.23 12.47 -17.31
N ASN A 153 -5.49 12.72 -16.95
CA ASN A 153 -6.71 12.63 -17.76
C ASN A 153 -7.55 13.92 -17.74
N SER A 154 -6.94 15.11 -17.78
CA SER A 154 -7.68 16.31 -18.24
C SER A 154 -8.12 16.17 -19.71
N ASP A 155 -7.56 15.19 -20.44
CA ASP A 155 -8.17 14.50 -21.58
C ASP A 155 -7.71 13.02 -21.52
N PRO A 156 -8.53 12.06 -21.05
CA PRO A 156 -8.09 10.67 -20.99
C PRO A 156 -7.69 10.25 -22.40
N PRO A 157 -6.45 9.78 -22.65
CA PRO A 157 -6.22 9.10 -23.92
C PRO A 157 -7.26 7.98 -23.97
N ALA A 158 -7.89 7.76 -25.13
CA ALA A 158 -8.89 6.71 -25.28
C ALA A 158 -8.42 5.47 -24.51
N PHE A 159 -9.31 4.88 -23.68
CA PHE A 159 -9.07 3.82 -22.67
C PHE A 159 -8.26 2.59 -23.15
N THR A 160 -7.86 2.56 -24.42
CA THR A 160 -6.97 1.62 -25.09
C THR A 160 -5.48 1.99 -25.01
N ASN A 161 -5.11 3.19 -24.55
CA ASN A 161 -3.72 3.61 -24.45
C ASN A 161 -3.23 3.41 -23.02
N ALA A 162 -2.36 2.41 -22.83
CA ALA A 162 -1.58 2.26 -21.61
C ALA A 162 -1.01 3.62 -21.20
N GLY A 163 -1.29 4.06 -19.96
CA GLY A 163 -0.56 5.18 -19.37
C GLY A 163 0.92 4.98 -19.64
N GLY A 164 1.60 6.02 -20.15
CA GLY A 164 2.97 5.91 -20.62
C GLY A 164 3.86 5.19 -19.60
N ASN A 165 4.83 4.42 -20.09
CA ASN A 165 5.83 3.76 -19.24
C ASN A 165 6.42 4.77 -18.24
N GLY A 166 6.25 4.53 -16.94
CA GLY A 166 6.95 5.25 -15.88
C GLY A 166 6.28 6.53 -15.35
N VAL A 167 4.98 6.73 -15.54
CA VAL A 167 4.29 7.93 -15.04
C VAL A 167 3.73 7.70 -13.64
N ASN A 168 4.15 8.54 -12.69
CA ASN A 168 3.59 8.59 -11.35
C ASN A 168 3.30 10.05 -11.02
N ASP A 169 2.10 10.36 -10.54
CA ASP A 169 1.66 11.73 -10.19
C ASP A 169 1.48 11.86 -8.68
N GLY A 170 2.40 11.29 -7.88
CA GLY A 170 2.17 11.08 -6.45
C GLY A 170 3.43 10.90 -5.62
N TYR A 171 3.22 10.92 -4.31
CA TYR A 171 4.16 10.42 -3.31
C TYR A 171 4.23 8.90 -3.38
N HIS A 172 5.43 8.37 -3.26
CA HIS A 172 5.71 6.95 -3.41
C HIS A 172 6.61 6.46 -2.28
N VAL A 173 6.11 5.47 -1.55
CA VAL A 173 6.81 4.76 -0.47
C VAL A 173 7.10 3.35 -0.96
N VAL A 174 8.35 2.90 -0.86
CA VAL A 174 8.77 1.55 -1.26
C VAL A 174 9.50 0.88 -0.11
N TRP A 175 9.07 -0.33 0.27
CA TRP A 175 9.80 -1.17 1.21
C TRP A 175 10.18 -2.51 0.56
N PHE A 176 11.42 -2.93 0.72
CA PHE A 176 11.95 -4.19 0.20
C PHE A 176 12.14 -5.18 1.34
N PRO A 177 11.20 -6.08 1.67
CA PRO A 177 11.41 -7.01 2.77
C PRO A 177 12.57 -7.98 2.45
N LEU A 178 13.66 -7.92 3.22
CA LEU A 178 14.88 -8.72 3.04
C LEU A 178 15.15 -9.59 4.27
N ASP A 179 15.38 -10.89 4.04
CA ASP A 179 15.81 -11.80 5.10
C ASP A 179 17.32 -11.72 5.37
N ALA A 180 17.78 -12.03 6.58
CA ALA A 180 19.21 -12.19 6.88
C ALA A 180 19.84 -13.33 6.08
N ASP A 181 21.10 -13.13 5.73
CA ASP A 181 22.03 -14.20 5.39
C ASP A 181 22.56 -14.85 6.68
N PRO A 182 22.65 -16.18 6.80
CA PRO A 182 23.40 -16.86 7.86
C PRO A 182 24.83 -16.32 8.12
N GLY A 183 25.46 -15.65 7.14
CA GLY A 183 26.76 -14.97 7.27
C GLY A 183 26.72 -13.49 7.65
N TYR A 184 25.56 -12.81 7.57
CA TYR A 184 25.36 -11.39 7.86
C TYR A 184 24.13 -11.18 8.76
N THR A 185 24.29 -10.53 9.90
CA THR A 185 23.29 -10.52 10.98
C THR A 185 22.15 -9.51 10.83
N GLU A 186 22.08 -8.78 9.71
CA GLU A 186 21.14 -7.65 9.57
C GLU A 186 20.06 -7.94 8.51
N ASN A 187 18.85 -8.20 9.00
CA ASN A 187 17.61 -8.18 8.22
C ASN A 187 17.20 -6.72 8.02
N ASN A 188 16.37 -6.41 7.02
CA ASN A 188 15.76 -5.07 6.94
C ASN A 188 14.49 -4.92 7.80
N GLU A 189 14.46 -5.64 8.93
CA GLU A 189 13.44 -5.57 10.00
C GLU A 189 13.52 -4.25 10.81
N GLY A 190 13.99 -3.17 10.19
CA GLY A 190 14.47 -1.95 10.84
C GLY A 190 13.54 -0.74 10.71
N VAL A 191 13.47 0.04 11.79
CA VAL A 191 12.82 1.36 11.90
C VAL A 191 13.76 2.42 11.34
N ARG A 192 13.46 2.98 10.16
CA ARG A 192 14.13 4.21 9.70
C ARG A 192 13.94 5.29 10.76
N ASN A 193 15.03 5.86 11.27
CA ASN A 193 15.03 6.81 12.38
C ASN A 193 16.15 7.85 12.23
N ALA A 194 16.25 8.79 13.19
CA ALA A 194 17.23 9.87 13.18
C ALA A 194 18.69 9.43 12.95
N SER A 195 19.06 8.25 13.46
CA SER A 195 20.42 7.71 13.33
C SER A 195 20.67 6.99 12.00
N HIS A 196 19.61 6.70 11.25
CA HIS A 196 19.65 6.00 9.96
C HIS A 196 18.69 6.70 8.97
N PRO A 197 19.02 7.95 8.56
CA PRO A 197 18.10 8.85 7.87
C PRO A 197 17.91 8.49 6.40
N THR A 198 18.76 7.65 5.83
CA THR A 198 18.67 7.03 4.52
C THR A 198 18.44 5.55 4.80
N GLY A 199 17.40 4.95 4.23
CA GLY A 199 16.75 3.77 4.83
C GLY A 199 15.61 3.23 3.97
N PRO A 200 15.34 1.92 3.85
CA PRO A 200 13.97 1.50 3.62
C PRO A 200 13.08 2.01 4.78
N PRO A 201 11.85 2.47 4.50
CA PRO A 201 11.27 2.60 3.18
C PRO A 201 11.93 3.73 2.36
N PHE A 202 12.10 3.48 1.07
CA PHE A 202 12.57 4.46 0.09
C PHE A 202 11.42 5.38 -0.31
N PHE A 203 11.76 6.63 -0.60
CA PHE A 203 10.81 7.66 -0.94
C PHE A 203 11.14 8.24 -2.29
N SER A 204 10.10 8.48 -3.08
CA SER A 204 10.22 9.23 -4.32
C SER A 204 8.93 10.02 -4.55
N THR A 205 9.04 11.04 -5.38
CA THR A 205 7.88 11.64 -6.03
C THR A 205 8.06 11.55 -7.53
N SER A 206 6.96 11.59 -8.25
CA SER A 206 7.03 11.97 -9.65
C SER A 206 5.77 12.75 -9.95
N GLY A 207 5.86 13.56 -10.99
CA GLY A 207 4.71 14.05 -11.71
C GLY A 207 4.98 13.84 -13.18
N ALA A 208 3.97 13.52 -13.96
CA ALA A 208 4.01 13.85 -15.36
C ALA A 208 2.91 14.88 -15.63
N TYR A 209 3.20 15.82 -16.53
CA TYR A 209 2.21 16.75 -17.06
C TYR A 209 2.34 16.80 -18.58
N ASN A 210 1.25 16.55 -19.31
CA ASN A 210 1.17 16.77 -20.76
C ASN A 210 2.40 16.27 -21.54
N THR A 211 2.76 14.99 -21.40
CA THR A 211 3.92 14.30 -22.02
C THR A 211 5.31 14.61 -21.45
N THR A 212 5.43 15.47 -20.43
CA THR A 212 6.70 15.73 -19.74
C THR A 212 6.77 14.92 -18.45
N TYR A 213 7.74 14.01 -18.34
CA TYR A 213 8.10 13.37 -17.07
C TYR A 213 8.90 14.35 -16.22
N LEU A 214 8.49 14.50 -14.96
CA LEU A 214 9.18 15.26 -13.94
C LEU A 214 9.46 14.32 -12.77
N GLY A 215 10.66 13.76 -12.76
CA GLY A 215 11.17 13.10 -11.56
C GLY A 215 11.47 14.13 -10.47
N GLY A 216 11.16 13.80 -9.23
CA GLY A 216 11.57 14.58 -8.07
C GLY A 216 11.79 13.65 -6.87
N ASP A 217 12.82 13.90 -6.07
CA ASP A 217 13.04 13.09 -4.88
C ASP A 217 12.23 13.66 -3.73
N TRP A 218 11.34 12.86 -3.11
CA TRP A 218 10.76 13.18 -1.81
C TRP A 218 11.70 12.65 -0.74
N ASN A 219 12.26 13.55 0.06
CA ASN A 219 13.30 13.24 1.03
C ASN A 219 12.80 13.60 2.44
N PRO A 220 11.83 12.86 2.99
CA PRO A 220 11.35 13.15 4.32
C PRO A 220 12.44 12.87 5.36
N THR A 221 12.53 13.72 6.39
CA THR A 221 13.42 13.45 7.53
C THR A 221 12.71 12.66 8.62
N PHE A 222 13.47 11.75 9.21
CA PHE A 222 13.11 10.97 10.38
C PHE A 222 13.76 11.51 11.66
N ASP A 223 14.65 12.50 11.54
CA ASP A 223 15.29 13.16 12.67
C ASP A 223 14.33 14.20 13.28
N PRO A 224 13.90 14.04 14.56
CA PRO A 224 13.00 14.99 15.20
C PRO A 224 13.59 16.41 15.34
N ALA A 225 14.90 16.54 15.56
CA ALA A 225 15.57 17.83 15.68
C ALA A 225 15.70 18.52 14.32
N GLU A 226 16.02 17.77 13.26
CA GLU A 226 16.05 18.30 11.90
C GLU A 226 14.66 18.73 11.43
N ALA A 227 13.64 17.89 11.65
CA ALA A 227 12.24 18.23 11.35
C ALA A 227 11.82 19.51 12.08
N ALA A 228 12.11 19.60 13.39
CA ALA A 228 11.76 20.75 14.20
C ALA A 228 12.46 22.04 13.75
N ALA A 229 13.73 21.95 13.32
CA ALA A 229 14.47 23.10 12.77
C ALA A 229 13.82 23.68 11.49
N GLN A 230 13.07 22.85 10.77
CA GLN A 230 12.30 23.23 9.58
C GLN A 230 10.81 23.47 9.86
N GLY A 231 10.39 23.47 11.13
CA GLY A 231 8.99 23.67 11.52
C GLY A 231 8.06 22.51 11.13
N ALA A 232 8.62 21.31 10.97
CA ALA A 232 7.92 20.08 10.61
C ALA A 232 7.96 19.04 11.75
N LEU A 233 7.11 18.02 11.62
CA LEU A 233 7.16 16.80 12.42
C LEU A 233 7.94 15.71 11.67
N PRO A 234 8.66 14.79 12.36
CA PRO A 234 9.45 13.75 11.71
C PRO A 234 8.56 12.66 11.10
N MET A 235 9.05 12.02 10.04
CA MET A 235 8.52 10.75 9.56
C MET A 235 8.83 9.65 10.57
N ILE A 236 7.92 8.68 10.74
CA ILE A 236 8.10 7.55 11.66
C ILE A 236 7.70 6.27 10.92
N ALA A 237 8.54 5.24 10.97
CA ALA A 237 8.24 3.94 10.37
C ALA A 237 8.76 2.80 11.25
N GLY A 238 8.10 1.65 11.20
CA GLY A 238 8.58 0.42 11.80
C GLY A 238 8.16 -0.78 10.96
N ALA A 239 9.05 -1.75 10.83
CA ALA A 239 8.84 -2.90 9.95
C ALA A 239 9.40 -4.18 10.56
N LEU A 240 8.74 -5.31 10.34
CA LEU A 240 9.17 -6.63 10.80
C LEU A 240 8.69 -7.72 9.84
N LEU A 241 9.44 -8.82 9.68
CA LEU A 241 9.11 -9.87 8.72
C LEU A 241 8.14 -10.95 9.24
N HIS A 242 7.94 -11.07 10.55
CA HIS A 242 7.10 -12.11 11.20
C HIS A 242 7.20 -13.49 10.54
N LYS A 243 8.36 -14.15 10.71
CA LYS A 243 8.59 -15.49 10.17
C LYS A 243 7.66 -16.52 10.80
N THR A 244 7.13 -17.42 9.98
CA THR A 244 6.20 -18.48 10.42
C THR A 244 6.91 -19.72 10.96
N GLY A 245 8.21 -19.87 10.67
CA GLY A 245 8.99 -21.08 10.90
C GLY A 245 8.94 -22.10 9.76
N ALA A 246 8.22 -21.80 8.67
CA ALA A 246 8.25 -22.62 7.46
C ALA A 246 9.65 -22.61 6.82
N GLY A 247 9.99 -23.70 6.13
CA GLY A 247 11.24 -23.79 5.36
C GLY A 247 11.18 -22.93 4.10
N TYR A 248 12.32 -22.36 3.71
CA TYR A 248 12.49 -21.65 2.44
C TYR A 248 12.08 -22.57 1.26
N PHE A 249 11.31 -22.05 0.31
CA PHE A 249 10.69 -22.82 -0.80
C PHE A 249 9.80 -24.02 -0.40
N SER A 250 9.35 -24.13 0.86
CA SER A 250 8.47 -25.24 1.29
C SER A 250 7.10 -25.24 0.59
N GLY A 251 6.68 -24.11 0.03
CA GLY A 251 5.34 -23.90 -0.50
C GLY A 251 4.31 -23.55 0.58
N GLU A 252 4.76 -23.35 1.82
CA GLU A 252 4.00 -22.74 2.90
C GLU A 252 4.40 -21.25 3.02
N VAL A 253 3.56 -20.43 3.64
CA VAL A 253 3.87 -19.02 3.89
C VAL A 253 5.11 -18.96 4.78
N TYR A 254 6.18 -18.35 4.27
CA TYR A 254 7.47 -18.22 4.95
C TYR A 254 7.47 -17.07 5.97
N ALA A 255 6.90 -15.93 5.57
CA ALA A 255 6.91 -14.70 6.33
C ALA A 255 5.63 -13.88 6.11
N ARG A 256 5.34 -13.02 7.08
CA ARG A 256 4.30 -12.00 6.99
C ARG A 256 4.91 -10.63 7.26
N PRO A 257 5.63 -10.03 6.30
CA PRO A 257 6.15 -8.68 6.44
C PRO A 257 5.04 -7.69 6.79
N ILE A 258 5.32 -6.89 7.82
CA ILE A 258 4.50 -5.82 8.34
C ILE A 258 5.29 -4.52 8.22
N LEU A 259 4.68 -3.51 7.59
CA LEU A 259 5.14 -2.12 7.59
C LEU A 259 4.09 -1.24 8.26
N GLU A 260 4.50 -0.50 9.28
CA GLU A 260 3.77 0.61 9.88
C GLU A 260 4.49 1.91 9.53
N ILE A 261 3.77 2.90 9.00
CA ILE A 261 4.35 4.22 8.68
C ILE A 261 3.39 5.36 9.05
N ALA A 262 3.92 6.38 9.71
CA ALA A 262 3.24 7.63 10.04
C ALA A 262 3.85 8.76 9.21
N ILE A 263 3.08 9.24 8.24
CA ILE A 263 3.45 10.26 7.27
C ILE A 263 3.03 11.64 7.78
N PRO A 264 3.97 12.52 8.17
CA PRO A 264 3.64 13.85 8.66
C PRO A 264 3.17 14.74 7.52
N PHE A 265 2.00 15.33 7.66
CA PHE A 265 1.44 16.28 6.68
C PHE A 265 2.37 17.47 6.42
N SER A 266 3.16 17.88 7.42
CA SER A 266 4.14 18.96 7.30
C SER A 266 5.30 18.66 6.35
N GLN A 267 5.48 17.40 5.93
CA GLN A 267 6.53 17.02 4.98
C GLN A 267 5.99 16.70 3.57
N LEU A 268 4.71 16.97 3.31
CA LEU A 268 4.07 16.82 1.99
C LEU A 268 4.03 18.17 1.26
N ASN A 269 5.20 18.70 0.90
CA ASN A 269 5.33 19.99 0.20
C ASN A 269 6.73 20.13 -0.45
N PRO A 270 6.97 21.19 -1.26
CA PRO A 270 8.23 21.37 -1.99
C PRO A 270 9.50 21.45 -1.14
N ALA A 271 9.42 21.83 0.13
CA ALA A 271 10.61 21.92 0.99
C ALA A 271 11.26 20.54 1.24
N TRP A 272 10.47 19.48 1.12
CA TRP A 272 10.91 18.09 1.27
C TRP A 272 11.01 17.37 -0.08
N GLY A 273 10.86 18.11 -1.18
CA GLY A 273 10.84 17.61 -2.54
C GLY A 273 9.44 17.44 -3.13
N ILE A 274 9.28 17.91 -4.36
CA ILE A 274 8.19 17.60 -5.30
C ILE A 274 8.76 17.63 -6.72
N ALA A 275 8.03 17.11 -7.70
CA ALA A 275 8.34 17.34 -9.12
C ALA A 275 8.39 18.86 -9.44
N GLU A 276 9.51 19.34 -9.98
CA GLU A 276 9.89 20.76 -10.12
C GLU A 276 8.98 21.64 -11.01
N ARG A 277 7.93 21.11 -11.63
CA ARG A 277 7.05 21.88 -12.55
C ARG A 277 5.59 21.42 -12.58
N GLY A 278 4.88 21.51 -11.46
CA GLY A 278 3.46 21.90 -11.59
C GLY A 278 3.43 23.30 -12.21
N ASN A 279 2.52 23.59 -13.15
CA ASN A 279 2.35 24.98 -13.58
C ASN A 279 2.04 25.84 -12.34
N GLU A 280 2.41 27.13 -12.33
CA GLU A 280 2.02 28.05 -11.26
C GLU A 280 0.50 27.93 -11.00
N GLY A 281 0.12 27.28 -9.90
CA GLY A 281 -1.28 27.05 -9.51
C GLY A 281 -1.76 25.61 -9.49
N GLU A 282 -1.01 24.63 -10.00
CA GLU A 282 -1.37 23.19 -9.92
C GLU A 282 -0.68 22.56 -8.69
N THR A 283 -1.46 22.26 -7.64
CA THR A 283 -0.97 22.11 -6.26
C THR A 283 -1.36 20.79 -5.59
N ASN A 284 -1.72 19.76 -6.34
CA ASN A 284 -2.35 18.58 -5.71
C ASN A 284 -1.35 17.86 -4.79
N LEU A 285 -0.08 17.84 -5.16
CA LEU A 285 1.00 17.32 -4.32
C LEU A 285 1.40 18.22 -3.14
N THR A 286 0.99 19.50 -3.12
CA THR A 286 1.40 20.40 -2.04
C THR A 286 0.31 20.54 -1.00
N LEU A 287 0.60 20.09 0.22
CA LEU A 287 -0.31 20.23 1.35
C LEU A 287 0.04 21.49 2.15
N VAL A 288 -0.92 22.41 2.25
CA VAL A 288 -0.80 23.65 3.03
C VAL A 288 -1.86 23.68 4.12
N LYS A 289 -1.56 24.36 5.22
CA LYS A 289 -2.55 24.61 6.26
C LYS A 289 -3.64 25.54 5.74
N ASP A 290 -4.88 25.24 6.08
CA ASP A 290 -6.02 26.13 5.85
C ASP A 290 -6.01 27.34 6.80
N ALA A 291 -7.03 28.21 6.68
CA ALA A 291 -7.21 29.37 7.56
C ALA A 291 -7.36 29.03 9.06
N ASN A 292 -7.64 27.77 9.40
CA ASN A 292 -7.74 27.28 10.77
C ASN A 292 -6.48 26.50 11.22
N GLY A 293 -5.41 26.52 10.42
CA GLY A 293 -4.16 25.84 10.73
C GLY A 293 -4.16 24.33 10.48
N LYS A 294 -5.15 23.78 9.77
CA LYS A 294 -5.29 22.34 9.50
C LYS A 294 -4.78 21.96 8.13
N TYR A 295 -4.00 20.89 8.04
CA TYR A 295 -3.59 20.31 6.75
C TYR A 295 -4.71 19.49 6.10
N VAL A 296 -5.39 18.66 6.88
CA VAL A 296 -6.45 17.76 6.43
C VAL A 296 -7.73 17.98 7.24
N LYS A 297 -8.88 17.72 6.61
CA LYS A 297 -10.23 17.82 7.21
C LYS A 297 -11.07 16.62 6.80
N SER A 298 -12.08 16.33 7.62
CA SER A 298 -13.16 15.41 7.22
C SER A 298 -13.76 15.84 5.88
N GLY A 299 -13.98 14.87 5.00
CA GLY A 299 -14.45 15.05 3.64
C GLY A 299 -13.34 15.31 2.62
N ASN A 300 -12.07 15.42 3.02
CA ASN A 300 -10.98 15.42 2.04
C ASN A 300 -10.86 14.05 1.36
N GLU A 301 -10.53 14.08 0.07
CA GLU A 301 -10.31 12.90 -0.76
C GLU A 301 -8.87 12.93 -1.28
N TRP A 302 -8.14 11.83 -1.09
CA TRP A 302 -6.83 11.61 -1.69
C TRP A 302 -6.89 10.40 -2.60
N LEU A 303 -6.04 10.33 -3.62
CA LEU A 303 -5.86 9.08 -4.35
C LEU A 303 -4.84 8.19 -3.65
N VAL A 304 -5.05 6.89 -3.78
CA VAL A 304 -4.15 5.87 -3.26
C VAL A 304 -4.08 4.66 -4.18
N ASN A 305 -2.90 4.06 -4.28
CA ASN A 305 -2.78 2.66 -4.65
C ASN A 305 -1.77 1.97 -3.73
N VAL A 306 -2.17 0.81 -3.20
CA VAL A 306 -1.29 -0.06 -2.42
C VAL A 306 -1.03 -1.31 -3.25
N CYS A 307 0.23 -1.67 -3.40
CA CYS A 307 0.67 -2.66 -4.38
C CYS A 307 2.02 -3.26 -4.00
N GLY A 308 2.55 -4.13 -4.85
CA GLY A 308 3.86 -4.71 -4.63
C GLY A 308 4.27 -5.71 -5.70
N TYR A 309 5.58 -5.93 -5.78
CA TYR A 309 6.17 -7.06 -6.47
C TYR A 309 6.12 -8.26 -5.53
N THR A 310 5.51 -9.36 -5.97
CA THR A 310 5.40 -10.58 -5.18
C THR A 310 6.75 -11.30 -5.05
N ASP A 311 6.87 -12.15 -4.05
CA ASP A 311 8.06 -12.99 -3.87
C ASP A 311 8.39 -13.89 -5.09
N ASN A 312 9.64 -14.34 -5.19
CA ASN A 312 10.12 -15.16 -6.31
C ASN A 312 9.34 -16.47 -6.49
N TYR A 313 8.90 -17.11 -5.40
CA TYR A 313 8.11 -18.33 -5.47
C TYR A 313 6.74 -18.07 -6.12
N THR A 314 6.10 -16.97 -5.75
CA THR A 314 4.84 -16.51 -6.32
C THR A 314 5.01 -16.04 -7.78
N ALA A 315 6.04 -15.25 -8.06
CA ALA A 315 6.37 -14.74 -9.38
C ALA A 315 6.66 -15.86 -10.40
N ALA A 316 7.38 -16.91 -9.99
CA ALA A 316 7.65 -18.08 -10.82
C ALA A 316 6.37 -18.84 -11.24
N ARG A 317 5.25 -18.62 -10.55
CA ARG A 317 3.92 -19.18 -10.87
C ARG A 317 3.05 -18.21 -11.67
N GLY A 318 3.63 -17.09 -12.09
CA GLY A 318 3.06 -16.13 -13.04
C GLY A 318 2.18 -15.05 -12.41
N LEU A 319 2.26 -14.84 -11.09
CA LEU A 319 1.72 -13.65 -10.45
C LEU A 319 2.91 -12.84 -9.97
N THR A 320 3.28 -11.75 -10.66
CA THR A 320 4.50 -10.98 -10.33
C THR A 320 4.19 -9.66 -9.65
N LEU A 321 3.05 -9.07 -9.99
CA LEU A 321 2.66 -7.74 -9.52
C LEU A 321 1.24 -7.80 -8.99
N VAL A 322 1.03 -7.21 -7.82
CA VAL A 322 -0.27 -7.17 -7.15
C VAL A 322 -0.67 -5.75 -6.81
N THR A 323 -1.96 -5.47 -6.83
CA THR A 323 -2.48 -4.13 -6.60
C THR A 323 -3.86 -4.17 -5.93
N TRP A 324 -4.10 -3.25 -5.00
CA TRP A 324 -5.39 -3.14 -4.34
C TRP A 324 -6.46 -2.59 -5.27
N ASN A 325 -6.16 -1.54 -6.05
CA ASN A 325 -7.06 -1.01 -7.05
C ASN A 325 -6.68 -1.54 -8.43
N ASN A 326 -7.61 -2.21 -9.13
CA ASN A 326 -7.31 -2.80 -10.43
C ASN A 326 -7.03 -1.69 -11.46
N VAL A 327 -5.79 -1.61 -11.93
CA VAL A 327 -5.36 -0.68 -12.98
C VAL A 327 -5.09 -1.45 -14.27
N ILE A 328 -5.69 -1.03 -15.39
CA ILE A 328 -5.57 -1.73 -16.68
C ILE A 328 -4.35 -1.27 -17.44
N GLY A 329 -3.54 -2.22 -17.91
CA GLY A 329 -2.59 -2.03 -19.00
C GLY A 329 -1.42 -1.11 -18.68
N GLY A 330 -1.30 -0.61 -17.44
CA GLY A 330 -0.29 0.35 -17.03
C GLY A 330 0.47 -0.05 -15.76
N PRO A 331 1.48 0.74 -15.35
CA PRO A 331 2.19 0.56 -14.09
C PRO A 331 1.30 0.79 -12.87
N PHE A 332 1.75 0.44 -11.66
CA PHE A 332 1.01 0.62 -10.39
C PHE A 332 0.47 2.02 -10.16
N ALA A 333 1.17 3.02 -10.67
CA ALA A 333 0.81 4.42 -10.56
C ALA A 333 -0.33 4.85 -11.53
N SER A 334 -0.83 3.97 -12.39
CA SER A 334 -1.85 4.31 -13.39
C SER A 334 -3.22 4.59 -12.79
N TYR A 335 -4.04 5.32 -13.53
CA TYR A 335 -5.47 5.48 -13.22
C TYR A 335 -6.30 4.29 -13.75
N PRO A 336 -7.45 3.98 -13.13
CA PRO A 336 -7.97 4.62 -11.91
C PRO A 336 -7.19 4.18 -10.67
N ARG A 337 -6.89 5.12 -9.76
CA ARG A 337 -6.43 4.80 -8.41
C ARG A 337 -7.63 4.69 -7.48
N GLY A 338 -7.45 4.03 -6.34
CA GLY A 338 -8.45 4.06 -5.28
C GLY A 338 -8.47 5.42 -4.58
N LYS A 339 -9.45 5.61 -3.68
CA LYS A 339 -9.62 6.84 -2.91
C LYS A 339 -9.50 6.60 -1.42
N LEU A 340 -8.80 7.49 -0.73
CA LEU A 340 -8.88 7.68 0.70
C LEU A 340 -9.90 8.78 0.99
N ILE A 341 -10.88 8.48 1.84
CA ILE A 341 -11.90 9.43 2.27
C ILE A 341 -11.67 9.70 3.75
N PHE A 342 -11.20 10.90 4.08
CA PHE A 342 -10.93 11.29 5.46
C PHE A 342 -12.24 11.60 6.18
N THR A 343 -12.48 10.95 7.32
CA THR A 343 -13.69 11.18 8.13
C THR A 343 -13.33 11.82 9.46
N GLY A 344 -14.33 12.42 10.12
CA GLY A 344 -14.18 13.00 11.45
C GLY A 344 -13.96 11.94 12.55
N GLU A 345 -14.00 12.40 13.79
CA GLU A 345 -13.99 11.51 14.95
C GLU A 345 -15.23 10.61 14.89
N THR A 346 -15.02 9.31 14.64
CA THR A 346 -16.09 8.32 14.74
C THR A 346 -15.85 7.55 16.03
N ALA A 347 -16.80 7.60 16.96
CA ALA A 347 -16.65 6.87 18.22
C ALA A 347 -16.59 5.37 17.93
N VAL A 348 -15.62 4.66 18.53
CA VAL A 348 -15.43 3.19 18.39
C VAL A 348 -16.72 2.39 18.67
N GLN A 349 -17.66 2.96 19.44
CA GLN A 349 -18.95 2.33 19.75
C GLN A 349 -19.94 2.27 18.59
N GLU A 350 -19.78 3.08 17.54
CA GLU A 350 -20.71 3.10 16.40
C GLU A 350 -20.45 1.98 15.37
N TRP A 351 -19.34 1.24 15.51
CA TRP A 351 -18.91 0.19 14.58
C TRP A 351 -19.38 -1.22 14.96
N MET A 352 -19.92 -1.40 16.17
CA MET A 352 -20.39 -2.70 16.65
C MET A 352 -21.83 -3.04 16.23
N VAL A 353 -22.45 -2.24 15.36
CA VAL A 353 -23.80 -2.49 14.86
C VAL A 353 -23.91 -2.17 13.37
N MET A 354 -23.43 -3.08 12.52
CA MET A 354 -24.14 -3.38 11.28
C MET A 354 -24.23 -4.91 11.16
N ASP A 355 -25.47 -5.39 11.31
CA ASP A 355 -25.88 -6.80 11.21
C ASP A 355 -25.70 -7.38 9.80
#